data_AF-A0A9P6EP52-F1
#
_entry.id   AF-A0A9P6EP52-F1
#
_cell.length_a   1.000
_cell.length_b   1.000
_cell.length_c   1.000
_cell.angle_alpha   90.00
_cell.angle_beta   90.00
_cell.angle_gamma   90.00
#
_symmetry.space_group_name_H-M   'P 1'
#
loop_
_entity.id
_entity.type
_entity.pdbx_description
1 polymer ?
#
loop_
_entity_poly.entity_id
_entity_poly.type
_entity_poly.pdbx_seq_one_letter_code
_entity_poly.pdbx_strand_id
1 'polypeptide(L)'
;MNLGGPGKQEEVHNFLLRLFSDGDLIPLPFQKYAAQVIAKRRTPKIMEQYKEIGGGSPIRKWTEEQGRKMTELLDKISPETEIPSRQAPQTRALTICIVPAPHKHYIAFRYADPLTFEALEEMKADGVERA
;
A
#
# COMPACT_ATOMS: atom_id res chain seq x y z
N MET A 1 3.74 5.38 -0.82
CA MET A 1 2.75 5.17 -1.91
C MET A 1 3.46 4.70 -3.17
N ASN A 2 2.79 3.91 -4.02
CA ASN A 2 3.30 3.49 -5.33
C ASN A 2 2.12 3.18 -6.29
N LEU A 3 2.36 2.99 -7.58
CA LEU A 3 1.35 2.49 -8.52
C LEU A 3 0.83 1.11 -8.12
N GLY A 4 1.73 0.27 -7.59
CA GLY A 4 1.46 -1.13 -7.29
C GLY A 4 1.61 -2.02 -8.52
N GLY A 5 1.23 -3.29 -8.38
CA GLY A 5 1.21 -4.26 -9.46
C GLY A 5 0.45 -5.52 -9.06
N PRO A 6 -0.15 -6.24 -10.01
CA PRO A 6 -0.94 -7.43 -9.74
C PRO A 6 -0.04 -8.52 -9.14
N GLY A 7 -0.37 -9.02 -7.95
CA GLY A 7 0.37 -10.10 -7.29
C GLY A 7 0.10 -11.46 -7.93
N LYS A 8 -1.03 -11.58 -8.62
CA LYS A 8 -1.44 -12.79 -9.36
C LYS A 8 -1.97 -12.45 -10.74
N GLN A 9 -2.02 -13.44 -11.64
CA GLN A 9 -2.47 -13.22 -13.02
C GLN A 9 -3.93 -12.79 -13.11
N GLU A 10 -4.79 -13.24 -12.20
CA GLU A 10 -6.22 -12.91 -12.21
C GLU A 10 -6.48 -11.42 -11.91
N GLU A 11 -5.54 -10.78 -11.22
CA GLU A 11 -5.63 -9.36 -10.83
C GLU A 11 -5.22 -8.41 -11.97
N VAL A 12 -4.60 -8.93 -13.04
CA VAL A 12 -4.06 -8.12 -14.15
C VAL A 12 -5.16 -7.29 -14.81
N HIS A 13 -6.35 -7.84 -15.01
CA HIS A 13 -7.44 -7.10 -15.64
C HIS A 13 -7.86 -5.88 -14.81
N ASN A 14 -8.07 -6.08 -13.50
CA ASN A 14 -8.49 -5.01 -12.59
C ASN A 14 -7.40 -3.94 -12.46
N PHE A 15 -6.13 -4.35 -12.40
CA PHE A 15 -4.99 -3.44 -12.41
C PHE A 15 -5.00 -2.54 -13.66
N LEU A 16 -5.11 -3.14 -14.86
CA LEU A 16 -5.13 -2.38 -16.11
C LEU A 16 -6.37 -1.50 -16.22
N LEU A 17 -7.53 -1.98 -15.76
CA LEU A 17 -8.76 -1.20 -15.79
C LEU A 17 -8.62 0.06 -14.92
N ARG A 18 -8.08 -0.05 -13.70
CA ARG A 18 -7.83 1.11 -12.83
C ARG A 18 -6.80 2.06 -13.45
N LEU A 19 -5.70 1.52 -13.99
CA LEU A 19 -4.64 2.29 -14.66
C LEU A 19 -5.16 3.13 -15.83
N PHE A 20 -5.94 2.51 -16.74
CA PHE A 20 -6.48 3.23 -17.90
C PHE A 20 -7.74 4.02 -17.59
N SER A 21 -8.38 3.83 -16.44
CA SER A 21 -9.49 4.69 -16.00
C SER A 21 -8.99 5.99 -15.37
N ASP A 22 -7.71 6.06 -15.00
CA ASP A 22 -7.09 7.22 -14.39
C ASP A 22 -6.76 8.29 -15.44
N GLY A 23 -7.65 9.29 -15.54
CA GLY A 23 -7.51 10.41 -16.48
C GLY A 23 -6.39 11.39 -16.10
N ASP A 24 -5.95 11.40 -14.84
CA ASP A 24 -4.83 12.23 -14.39
C ASP A 24 -3.50 11.65 -14.89
N LEU A 25 -3.43 10.32 -15.09
CA LEU A 25 -2.26 9.64 -15.62
C LEU A 25 -2.29 9.49 -17.15
N ILE A 26 -3.39 8.99 -17.71
CA ILE A 26 -3.53 8.73 -19.16
C ILE A 26 -4.86 9.34 -19.63
N PRO A 27 -4.87 10.59 -20.09
CA PRO A 27 -6.09 11.22 -20.61
C PRO A 27 -6.49 10.60 -21.96
N LEU A 28 -7.71 10.07 -22.05
CA LEU A 28 -8.29 9.41 -23.21
C LEU A 28 -9.69 9.99 -23.52
N PRO A 29 -10.09 10.08 -24.80
CA PRO A 29 -11.46 10.39 -25.16
C PRO A 29 -12.40 9.27 -24.69
N PHE A 30 -13.57 9.63 -24.18
CA PHE A 30 -14.57 8.69 -23.64
C PHE A 30 -13.96 7.69 -22.63
N GLN A 31 -13.13 8.19 -21.70
CA GLN A 31 -12.27 7.43 -20.77
C GLN A 31 -12.88 6.12 -20.27
N LYS A 32 -14.11 6.15 -19.74
CA LYS A 32 -14.78 4.97 -19.17
C LYS A 32 -14.88 3.80 -20.17
N TYR A 33 -15.22 4.10 -21.43
CA TYR A 33 -15.34 3.09 -22.47
C TYR A 33 -13.97 2.69 -23.01
N ALA A 34 -13.10 3.67 -23.27
CA ALA A 34 -11.75 3.43 -23.75
C ALA A 34 -10.96 2.52 -22.79
N ALA A 35 -11.01 2.80 -21.49
CA ALA A 35 -10.35 2.03 -20.44
C ALA A 35 -10.79 0.57 -20.43
N GLN A 36 -12.10 0.31 -20.49
CA GLN A 36 -12.64 -1.05 -20.52
C GLN A 36 -12.16 -1.84 -21.74
N VAL A 37 -12.18 -1.22 -22.92
CA VAL A 37 -11.75 -1.86 -24.17
C VAL A 37 -10.24 -2.12 -24.15
N ILE A 38 -9.45 -1.13 -23.74
CA ILE A 38 -7.98 -1.24 -23.68
C ILE A 38 -7.56 -2.30 -22.66
N ALA A 39 -8.13 -2.27 -21.45
CA ALA A 39 -7.84 -3.26 -20.40
C ALA A 39 -8.18 -4.66 -20.91
N LYS A 40 -9.40 -4.90 -21.41
CA LYS A 40 -9.81 -6.21 -21.94
C LYS A 40 -8.89 -6.70 -23.07
N ARG A 41 -8.49 -5.82 -23.99
CA ARG A 41 -7.62 -6.18 -25.12
C ARG A 41 -6.17 -6.45 -24.68
N ARG A 42 -5.67 -5.74 -23.68
CA ARG A 42 -4.28 -5.86 -23.22
C ARG A 42 -4.07 -6.97 -22.20
N THR A 43 -5.08 -7.33 -21.41
CA THR A 43 -4.98 -8.35 -20.34
C THR A 43 -4.26 -9.63 -20.79
N PRO A 44 -4.59 -10.28 -21.92
CA PRO A 44 -3.94 -11.55 -22.28
C PRO A 44 -2.43 -11.43 -22.48
N LYS A 45 -1.98 -10.35 -23.14
CA LYS A 45 -0.55 -10.10 -23.36
C LYS A 45 0.18 -9.81 -22.05
N ILE A 46 -0.42 -9.01 -21.17
CA ILE A 46 0.21 -8.64 -19.89
C ILE A 46 0.24 -9.83 -18.93
N MET A 47 -0.77 -10.70 -18.94
CA MET A 47 -0.74 -11.95 -18.16
C MET A 47 0.43 -12.85 -18.57
N GLU A 48 0.69 -13.00 -19.87
CA GLU A 48 1.83 -13.80 -20.34
C GLU A 48 3.16 -13.19 -19.89
N GLN A 49 3.29 -11.86 -19.94
CA GLN A 49 4.49 -11.17 -19.41
C GLN A 49 4.68 -11.40 -17.91
N TYR A 50 3.60 -11.36 -17.12
CA TYR A 50 3.69 -11.68 -15.68
C TYR A 50 4.03 -13.15 -15.45
N LYS A 51 3.53 -14.06 -16.30
CA LYS A 51 3.84 -15.49 -16.23
C LYS A 51 5.32 -15.76 -16.48
N GLU A 52 5.93 -15.09 -17.46
CA GLU A 52 7.37 -15.19 -17.78
C GLU A 52 8.27 -14.82 -16.59
N ILE A 53 7.82 -13.92 -15.72
CA ILE A 53 8.58 -13.48 -14.54
C ILE A 53 8.19 -14.17 -13.22
N GLY A 54 7.38 -15.24 -13.29
CA GLY A 54 6.98 -16.02 -12.10
C GLY A 54 5.52 -15.87 -11.66
N GLY A 55 4.66 -15.27 -12.48
CA GLY A 55 3.21 -15.26 -12.30
C GLY A 55 2.60 -14.01 -11.66
N GLY A 56 3.40 -13.01 -11.30
CA GLY A 56 2.91 -11.78 -10.67
C GLY A 56 4.02 -10.80 -10.28
N SER A 57 3.62 -9.61 -9.84
CA SER A 57 4.52 -8.57 -9.38
C SER A 57 4.97 -8.82 -7.94
N PRO A 58 6.29 -8.82 -7.65
CA PRO A 58 6.80 -8.96 -6.29
C PRO A 58 6.72 -7.67 -5.48
N ILE A 59 6.13 -6.59 -6.03
CA ILE A 59 6.16 -5.26 -5.43
C ILE A 59 5.57 -5.22 -4.03
N ARG A 60 4.43 -5.89 -3.79
CA ARG A 60 3.81 -5.93 -2.45
C ARG A 60 4.75 -6.54 -1.42
N LYS A 61 5.39 -7.66 -1.74
CA LYS A 61 6.36 -8.33 -0.85
C LYS A 61 7.52 -7.40 -0.49
N TRP A 62 8.07 -6.71 -1.48
CA TRP A 62 9.21 -5.82 -1.24
C TRP A 62 8.83 -4.55 -0.51
N THR A 63 7.68 -3.94 -0.83
CA THR A 63 7.17 -2.78 -0.12
C THR A 63 6.86 -3.11 1.34
N GLU A 64 6.35 -4.30 1.63
CA GLU A 64 6.12 -4.77 3.00
C GLU A 64 7.44 -4.91 3.78
N GLU A 65 8.43 -5.58 3.20
CA GLU A 65 9.73 -5.77 3.88
C GLU A 65 10.47 -4.44 4.06
N GLN A 66 10.38 -3.54 3.08
CA GLN A 66 10.93 -2.19 3.19
C GLN A 66 10.21 -1.39 4.29
N GLY A 67 8.88 -1.43 4.34
CA GLY A 67 8.07 -0.76 5.34
C GLY A 67 8.42 -1.23 6.75
N ARG A 68 8.47 -2.55 6.95
CA ARG A 68 8.83 -3.17 8.23
C ARG A 68 10.22 -2.75 8.71
N LYS A 69 11.22 -2.75 7.83
CA LYS A 69 12.58 -2.29 8.20
C LYS A 69 12.63 -0.79 8.48
N MET A 70 11.86 -0.01 7.74
CA MET A 70 11.78 1.43 7.92
C MET A 70 11.19 1.78 9.29
N THR A 71 10.09 1.14 9.70
CA THR A 71 9.49 1.38 11.02
C THR A 71 10.43 0.99 12.15
N GLU A 72 11.06 -0.19 12.08
CA GLU A 72 12.06 -0.64 13.06
C GLU A 72 13.23 0.34 13.25
N LEU A 73 13.61 1.07 12.19
CA LEU A 73 14.64 2.10 12.25
C LEU A 73 14.09 3.42 12.80
N LEU A 74 12.90 3.84 12.37
CA LEU A 74 12.26 5.06 12.86
C LEU A 74 12.01 5.01 14.36
N ASP A 75 11.61 3.86 14.89
CA ASP A 75 11.43 3.63 16.32
C ASP A 75 12.71 3.84 17.14
N LYS A 76 13.88 3.67 16.52
CA LYS A 76 15.19 3.91 17.16
C LYS A 76 15.68 5.34 16.96
N ILE A 77 15.39 5.93 15.80
CA ILE A 77 15.95 7.23 15.38
C ILE A 77 15.09 8.39 15.89
N SER A 78 13.79 8.19 16.05
CA SER A 78 12.83 9.23 16.40
C SER A 78 11.84 8.73 17.45
N PRO A 79 12.31 8.37 18.67
CA PRO A 79 11.43 7.89 19.74
C PRO A 79 10.44 8.96 20.23
N GLU A 80 10.73 10.25 20.04
CA GLU A 80 9.89 11.38 20.46
C GLU A 80 8.57 11.51 19.71
N THR A 81 8.39 10.79 18.61
CA THR A 81 7.15 10.75 17.85
C THR A 81 6.13 9.78 18.46
N GLU A 82 6.53 9.07 19.52
CA GLU A 82 5.64 8.28 20.36
C GLU A 82 4.62 9.18 21.04
N ILE A 83 3.35 9.01 20.69
CA ILE A 83 2.25 9.66 21.39
C ILE A 83 2.07 8.92 22.72
N PRO A 84 2.07 9.61 23.88
CA PRO A 84 1.78 8.98 25.16
C PRO A 84 0.39 8.34 25.08
N SER A 85 0.33 7.01 25.11
CA SER A 85 -0.95 6.30 25.09
C SER A 85 -1.85 6.83 26.22
N ARG A 86 -3.12 7.14 25.91
CA ARG A 86 -4.13 7.63 26.89
C ARG A 86 -4.43 6.63 28.02
N GLN A 87 -3.73 5.49 28.09
CA GLN A 87 -3.91 4.41 29.05
C GLN A 87 -2.64 4.07 29.85
N ALA A 88 -1.62 4.94 29.89
CA ALA A 88 -0.49 4.72 30.79
C ALA A 88 -0.90 4.95 32.26
N PRO A 89 -0.85 3.94 33.15
CA PRO A 89 -1.12 4.15 34.57
C PRO A 89 -0.05 5.08 35.18
N GLN A 90 -0.49 6.09 35.93
CA GLN A 90 0.35 7.17 36.50
C GLN A 90 1.34 6.72 37.60
N THR A 91 1.65 5.43 37.73
CA THR A 91 2.52 4.93 38.78
C THR A 91 3.97 4.88 38.34
N ARG A 92 4.74 5.82 38.91
CA ARG A 92 6.21 5.88 38.95
C ARG A 92 6.84 4.50 39.19
N ALA A 93 7.34 3.89 38.13
CA ALA A 93 8.50 3.01 38.16
C ALA A 93 9.09 3.00 36.74
N LEU A 94 10.39 3.28 36.64
CA LEU A 94 11.15 3.36 35.40
C LEU A 94 11.39 1.95 34.83
N THR A 95 10.34 1.19 34.59
CA THR A 95 10.40 0.01 33.74
C THR A 95 10.18 0.52 32.34
N ILE A 96 11.24 0.58 31.53
CA ILE A 96 11.13 0.76 30.09
C ILE A 96 10.42 -0.49 29.58
N CYS A 97 9.09 -0.47 29.60
CA CYS A 97 8.29 -1.39 28.81
C CYS A 97 8.64 -1.04 27.36
N ILE A 98 9.36 -1.92 26.68
CA ILE A 98 9.51 -1.87 25.24
C ILE A 98 8.12 -2.22 24.68
N VAL A 99 7.24 -1.24 24.60
CA VAL A 99 5.97 -1.33 23.89
C VAL A 99 6.31 -1.43 22.39
N PRO A 100 5.69 -2.32 21.60
CA PRO A 100 5.91 -2.32 20.15
C PRO A 100 5.62 -0.92 19.61
N ALA A 101 6.58 -0.42 18.86
CA ALA A 101 6.90 0.99 18.77
C ALA A 101 6.00 1.74 17.76
N PRO A 102 5.93 3.10 17.83
CA PRO A 102 4.77 3.88 17.40
C PRO A 102 4.64 4.04 15.88
N HIS A 103 5.69 3.71 15.11
CA HIS A 103 5.64 3.87 13.66
C HIS A 103 5.03 2.63 13.01
N LYS A 104 3.90 2.82 12.33
CA LYS A 104 3.29 1.80 11.47
C LYS A 104 3.39 2.23 10.01
N HIS A 105 3.80 1.34 9.14
CA HIS A 105 3.74 1.56 7.69
C HIS A 105 2.43 1.05 7.13
N TYR A 106 1.93 1.76 6.12
CA TYR A 106 0.73 1.37 5.37
C TYR A 106 1.08 1.31 3.89
N ILE A 107 0.70 0.22 3.23
CA ILE A 107 0.87 0.09 1.79
C ILE A 107 -0.34 0.73 1.11
N ALA A 108 -0.10 1.82 0.40
CA ALA A 108 -1.09 2.50 -0.40
C ALA A 108 -0.69 2.40 -1.88
N PHE A 109 -1.27 1.43 -2.58
CA PHE A 109 -1.14 1.31 -4.03
C PHE A 109 -2.25 2.05 -4.75
N ARG A 110 -1.93 2.56 -5.94
CA ARG A 110 -2.89 3.29 -6.76
C ARG A 110 -3.81 2.35 -7.55
N TYR A 111 -3.27 1.26 -8.09
CA TYR A 111 -3.98 0.37 -9.03
C TYR A 111 -4.01 -1.10 -8.61
N ALA A 112 -3.22 -1.51 -7.61
CA ALA A 112 -3.23 -2.86 -7.05
C ALA A 112 -3.66 -2.83 -5.59
N ASP A 113 -4.02 -3.99 -5.04
CA ASP A 113 -4.45 -4.09 -3.64
C ASP A 113 -3.22 -4.29 -2.71
N PRO A 114 -3.18 -3.69 -1.51
CA PRO A 114 -4.19 -2.79 -0.93
C PRO A 114 -4.22 -1.40 -1.59
N LEU A 115 -5.43 -0.94 -1.89
CA LEU A 115 -5.65 0.37 -2.51
C LEU A 115 -5.41 1.51 -1.52
N THR A 116 -5.13 2.69 -2.05
CA THR A 116 -4.92 3.91 -1.23
C THR A 116 -6.10 4.20 -0.29
N PHE A 117 -7.34 3.98 -0.73
CA PHE A 117 -8.51 4.17 0.13
C PHE A 117 -8.57 3.15 1.28
N GLU A 118 -8.22 1.90 1.01
CA GLU A 118 -8.19 0.85 2.05
C GLU A 118 -7.12 1.16 3.10
N ALA A 119 -5.95 1.61 2.65
CA ALA A 119 -4.90 2.06 3.55
C ALA A 119 -5.35 3.25 4.42
N LEU A 120 -6.07 4.22 3.86
CA LEU A 120 -6.61 5.36 4.61
C LEU A 120 -7.66 4.93 5.64
N GLU A 121 -8.55 4.01 5.29
CA GLU A 121 -9.53 3.45 6.24
C GLU A 121 -8.84 2.68 7.37
N GLU A 122 -7.77 1.93 7.07
CA GLU A 122 -6.95 1.26 8.09
C GLU A 122 -6.27 2.29 9.01
N MET A 123 -5.62 3.32 8.46
CA MET A 123 -4.99 4.40 9.24
C MET A 123 -6.00 5.11 10.15
N LYS A 124 -7.22 5.33 9.66
CA LYS A 124 -8.30 5.94 10.44
C LYS A 124 -8.77 5.02 11.55
N ALA A 125 -8.93 3.72 11.28
CA ALA A 125 -9.33 2.73 12.27
C ALA A 125 -8.27 2.58 13.38
N ASP A 126 -7.00 2.69 13.02
CA ASP A 126 -5.86 2.65 13.96
C ASP A 126 -5.68 3.95 14.76
N GLY A 127 -6.45 4.99 14.46
CA GLY A 127 -6.38 6.27 15.17
C GLY A 127 -5.08 7.02 14.94
N VAL A 128 -4.51 6.93 13.73
CA VAL A 128 -3.26 7.63 13.37
C VAL A 128 -3.42 9.14 13.56
N GLU A 129 -2.61 9.74 14.44
CA GLU A 129 -2.62 11.19 14.69
C GLU A 129 -1.74 11.97 13.70
N ARG A 130 -0.72 11.31 13.11
CA ARG A 130 0.21 11.90 12.14
C ARG A 130 0.44 10.95 10.95
N ALA A 131 0.10 11.43 9.75
CA ALA A 131 0.15 10.70 8.48
C ALA A 131 1.00 11.45 7.44
#